data_AF-A0A920W0W3-F1
#
_entry.id   AF-A0A920W0W3-F1
#
_cell.length_a   1.000
_cell.length_b   1.000
_cell.length_c   1.000
_cell.angle_alpha   90.00
_cell.angle_beta   90.00
_cell.angle_gamma   90.00
#
_symmetry.space_group_name_H-M   'P 1'
#
loop_
_entity.id
_entity.type
_entity.pdbx_description
1 polymer ?
#
loop_
_entity_poly.entity_id
_entity_poly.type
_entity_poly.pdbx_seq_one_letter_code
_entity_poly.pdbx_strand_id
1 'polypeptide(L)' 'MYRLVLLRHGQSQWNLENRFTGWTDVDLTDPGRNEANTAGDLFLKKVFF' A
#
# COMPACT_ATOMS: atom_id res chain seq x y z
N MET A 1 3.80 -4.18 -26.24
CA MET A 1 2.68 -4.38 -25.30
C MET A 1 2.99 -3.59 -24.04
N TYR A 2 2.05 -2.79 -23.54
CA TYR A 2 2.26 -1.99 -22.33
C TYR A 2 1.45 -2.57 -21.16
N ARG A 3 1.98 -2.45 -19.95
CA ARG A 3 1.36 -2.91 -18.71
C ARG A 3 1.41 -1.77 -17.69
N LEU A 4 0.25 -1.37 -17.19
CA LEU A 4 0.11 -0.38 -16.13
C LEU A 4 -0.43 -1.09 -14.89
N VAL A 5 0.20 -0.84 -13.74
CA VAL A 5 -0.31 -1.30 -12.45
C VAL A 5 -0.51 -0.09 -11.56
N LEU A 6 -1.67 -0.05 -10.91
CA LEU A 6 -2.01 0.94 -9.89
C LEU A 6 -2.08 0.22 -8.54
N LEU A 7 -1.48 0.84 -7.52
CA LEU A 7 -1.47 0.33 -6.16
C LEU A 7 -1.73 1.49 -5.20
N ARG A 8 -2.57 1.27 -4.20
CA ARG A 8 -2.76 2.21 -3.09
C ARG A 8 -1.75 1.91 -1.98
N HIS A 9 -1.35 2.93 -1.23
CA HIS A 9 -0.60 2.74 0.02
C HIS A 9 -1.35 1.79 0.99
N GLY A 10 -0.60 1.11 1.85
CA GLY A 10 -1.18 0.28 2.91
C GLY A 10 -1.89 1.10 3.99
N GLN A 11 -2.51 0.46 4.97
CA GLN A 11 -3.20 1.14 6.07
C GLN A 11 -2.29 2.17 6.79
N SER A 12 -2.70 3.43 6.83
CA SER A 12 -2.06 4.47 7.65
C SER A 12 -2.66 4.54 9.06
N GLN A 13 -1.93 5.18 10.00
CA GLN A 13 -2.45 5.42 11.36
C GLN A 13 -3.81 6.11 11.33
N TRP A 14 -4.00 7.10 10.45
CA TRP A 14 -5.26 7.83 10.36
C TRP A 14 -6.36 7.07 9.62
N ASN A 15 -6.02 6.09 8.77
CA ASN A 15 -7.03 5.14 8.28
C ASN A 15 -7.54 4.26 9.42
N LEU A 16 -6.67 3.79 10.30
CA LEU A 16 -7.05 3.02 11.48
C LEU A 16 -7.91 3.84 12.46
N GLU A 17 -7.56 5.12 12.65
CA GLU A 17 -8.27 6.05 13.53
C GLU A 17 -9.55 6.66 12.90
N ASN A 18 -9.91 6.31 11.66
CA ASN A 18 -11.01 6.92 10.90
C ASN A 18 -10.94 8.46 10.81
N ARG A 19 -9.73 8.99 10.54
CA ARG A 19 -9.45 10.41 10.37
C ARG A 19 -9.10 10.75 8.93
N PHE A 20 -9.49 11.95 8.49
CA PHE A 20 -9.10 12.48 7.19
C PHE A 20 -7.63 12.91 7.19
N THR A 21 -6.78 12.27 6.37
CA THR A 21 -5.34 12.59 6.24
C THR A 21 -5.07 13.90 5.50
N GLY A 22 -5.72 14.10 4.37
CA GLY A 22 -5.40 15.22 3.48
C GLY A 22 -3.94 15.17 3.03
N TRP A 23 -3.21 16.26 3.29
CA TRP A 23 -1.81 16.44 2.88
C TRP A 23 -0.83 16.17 4.04
N THR A 24 -1.34 15.74 5.19
CA THR A 24 -0.51 15.43 6.36
C THR A 24 0.29 14.18 6.08
N ASP A 25 1.60 14.22 6.36
CA ASP A 25 2.46 13.05 6.27
C ASP A 25 2.23 12.14 7.48
N VAL A 26 1.61 10.98 7.25
CA VAL A 26 1.17 10.05 8.30
C VAL A 26 1.72 8.66 7.99
N ASP A 27 2.37 8.08 8.99
CA ASP A 27 2.99 6.77 8.86
C ASP A 27 1.99 5.63 8.61
N LEU A 28 2.51 4.55 8.03
CA LEU A 28 1.83 3.26 7.97
C LEU A 28 1.73 2.60 9.35
N THR A 29 0.68 1.82 9.54
CA THR A 29 0.59 0.86 10.65
C THR A 29 1.49 -0.36 10.37
N ASP A 30 1.73 -1.20 11.38
CA ASP A 30 2.40 -2.49 11.15
C ASP A 30 1.63 -3.37 10.14
N PRO A 31 0.28 -3.48 10.21
CA PRO A 31 -0.51 -4.08 9.13
C PRO A 31 -0.25 -3.44 7.77
N GLY A 32 -0.24 -2.11 7.67
CA GLY A 32 -0.01 -1.40 6.41
C GLY A 32 1.37 -1.68 5.79
N ARG A 33 2.41 -1.83 6.63
CA ARG A 33 3.74 -2.28 6.18
C ARG A 33 3.69 -3.71 5.65
N ASN A 34 2.98 -4.60 6.32
CA ASN A 34 2.84 -5.99 5.87
C ASN A 34 2.04 -6.12 4.56
N GLU A 35 0.99 -5.30 4.38
CA GLU A 35 0.25 -5.18 3.12
C GLU A 35 1.18 -4.77 1.97
N ALA A 36 2.02 -3.76 2.17
CA ALA A 36 2.98 -3.31 1.16
C ALA A 36 3.98 -4.41 0.77
N ASN A 37 4.52 -5.14 1.75
CA ASN A 37 5.41 -6.27 1.50
C ASN A 37 4.72 -7.39 0.72
N THR A 38 3.50 -7.75 1.12
CA THR A 38 2.70 -8.79 0.44
C THR A 38 2.38 -8.40 -1.00
N ALA A 39 2.05 -7.12 -1.23
CA ALA A 39 1.83 -6.60 -2.57
C ALA A 39 3.10 -6.71 -3.43
N GLY A 40 4.28 -6.41 -2.87
CA GLY A 40 5.57 -6.59 -3.54
C GLY A 40 5.83 -8.04 -3.96
N ASP A 41 5.60 -8.99 -3.06
CA ASP A 41 5.74 -10.42 -3.34
C ASP A 41 4.80 -10.91 -4.45
N LEU A 42 3.54 -10.45 -4.43
CA LEU A 42 2.56 -10.77 -5.47
C LEU A 42 2.95 -10.17 -6.81
N PHE A 43 3.52 -8.96 -6.79
CA PHE A 43 3.95 -8.26 -7.99
C PHE A 43 5.05 -9.02 -8.71
N LEU A 44 6.06 -9.47 -7.95
CA LEU A 44 7.12 -10.32 -8.48
C LEU A 44 6.53 -11.61 -9.06
N LYS A 45 5.71 -12.34 -8.28
CA LYS A 45 5.21 -13.67 -8.66
C LYS A 45 4.22 -13.71 -9.83
N LYS A 46 3.42 -12.66 -10.02
CA LYS A 46 2.26 -12.70 -10.94
C LYS A 46 2.29 -11.66 -12.05
N VAL A 47 3.09 -10.61 -11.89
CA VAL A 47 3.08 -9.47 -12.82
C VAL A 47 4.37 -9.37 -13.61
N PHE A 48 5.51 -9.86 -13.12
CA PHE A 48 6.76 -9.84 -13.90
C PHE A 48 7.13 -11.20 -14.50
N PHE A 49 6.75 -12.30 -13.84
CA PHE A 49 6.93 -13.67 -14.33
C PHE A 49 5.57 -14.27 -14.73
#